data_AF-A0A5R8WK20-F1
#
_entry.id   AF-A0A5R8WK20-F1
#
_cell.length_a   1.000
_cell.length_b   1.000
_cell.length_c   1.000
_cell.angle_alpha   90.00
_cell.angle_beta   90.00
_cell.angle_gamma   90.00
#
_symmetry.space_group_name_H-M   'P 1'
#
loop_
_entity.id
_entity.type
_entity.pdbx_description
1 polymer ?
#
loop_
_entity_poly.entity_id
_entity_poly.type
_entity_poly.pdbx_seq_one_letter_code
_entity_poly.pdbx_strand_id
1 'polypeptide(L)'
;MDYSLVKQLVALAEEFHRESGAAGNDPAAELTDFSRWLQARTGAAAAPPRQTVEREPSHPMETAASVIGKFVTFMYRYLRTYSRLALLNTPLISYDDFTYLATVYGRGPLSKSELITRNIHEKPTGSEIIRRLLAAGLVQEAPHATDRRSKLLSLTAQGQRVLFEVFASMSQVAAMAAGNLSPAEQEQLAYLLTKLDAFHFPVFAAARPASLEEMRQKHFPHVSPEWRPAGFGGPPAAPDSEAGR
;
A
#
# COMPACT_ATOMS: atom_id res chain seq x y z
N MET A 1 9.71 -21.30 -38.61
CA MET A 1 9.81 -20.55 -37.34
C MET A 1 10.08 -19.10 -37.69
N ASP A 2 9.33 -18.18 -37.10
CA ASP A 2 9.55 -16.75 -37.27
C ASP A 2 10.64 -16.28 -36.30
N TYR A 3 11.75 -15.77 -36.85
CA TYR A 3 12.89 -15.25 -36.10
C TYR A 3 13.01 -13.72 -36.20
N SER A 4 11.94 -13.05 -36.64
CA SER A 4 11.90 -11.59 -36.80
C SER A 4 12.31 -10.85 -35.51
N LEU A 5 11.76 -11.25 -34.37
CA LEU A 5 12.08 -10.67 -33.07
C LEU A 5 13.56 -10.87 -32.67
N VAL A 6 14.11 -12.06 -32.90
CA VAL A 6 15.51 -12.35 -32.57
C VAL A 6 16.44 -11.47 -33.42
N LYS A 7 16.13 -11.30 -34.72
CA LYS A 7 16.89 -10.40 -35.60
C LYS A 7 16.82 -8.94 -35.14
N GLN A 8 15.66 -8.48 -34.68
CA GLN A 8 15.51 -7.12 -34.13
C GLN A 8 16.30 -6.93 -32.84
N LEU A 9 16.25 -7.90 -31.93
CA LEU A 9 17.00 -7.86 -30.66
C LEU A 9 18.51 -7.83 -30.89
N VAL A 10 19.03 -8.60 -31.85
CA VAL A 10 20.45 -8.57 -32.22
C VAL A 10 20.85 -7.20 -32.75
N ALA A 11 20.07 -6.62 -33.67
CA ALA A 11 20.36 -5.28 -34.20
C ALA A 11 20.34 -4.19 -33.12
N LEU A 12 19.40 -4.28 -32.17
CA LEU A 12 19.32 -3.36 -31.03
C LEU A 12 20.51 -3.53 -30.07
N ALA A 13 20.96 -4.76 -29.82
CA ALA A 13 22.13 -5.02 -28.97
C ALA A 13 23.42 -4.46 -29.60
N GLU A 14 23.60 -4.64 -30.92
CA GLU A 14 24.74 -4.06 -31.66
C GLU A 14 24.75 -2.52 -31.61
N GLU A 15 23.57 -1.89 -31.60
CA GLU A 15 23.41 -0.46 -31.48
C GLU A 15 23.70 0.04 -30.06
N PHE A 16 23.23 -0.66 -29.03
CA PHE A 16 23.58 -0.42 -27.64
C PHE A 16 25.09 -0.47 -27.40
N HIS A 17 25.79 -1.47 -27.95
CA HIS A 17 27.24 -1.59 -27.82
C HIS A 17 28.01 -0.45 -28.49
N ARG A 18 27.52 0.02 -29.65
CA ARG A 18 28.10 1.19 -30.35
C ARG A 18 27.97 2.47 -29.53
N GLU A 19 26.87 2.64 -28.81
CA GLU A 19 26.60 3.85 -28.01
C GLU A 19 27.22 3.81 -26.62
N SER A 20 27.36 2.63 -26.02
CA SER A 20 27.80 2.47 -24.62
C SER A 20 29.33 2.32 -24.47
N GLY A 21 30.06 2.12 -25.56
CA GLY A 21 31.53 2.27 -25.60
C GLY A 21 32.37 1.11 -25.06
N ALA A 22 31.80 0.07 -24.45
CA ALA A 22 32.40 -1.26 -24.23
C ALA A 22 31.38 -2.21 -23.58
N ALA A 23 31.44 -3.50 -23.92
CA ALA A 23 30.73 -4.55 -23.18
C ALA A 23 31.31 -4.67 -21.76
N GLY A 24 30.46 -4.59 -20.75
CA GLY A 24 30.88 -4.86 -19.38
C GLY A 24 31.34 -6.31 -19.23
N ASN A 25 32.35 -6.57 -18.40
CA ASN A 25 32.84 -7.94 -18.14
C ASN A 25 31.82 -8.83 -17.39
N ASP A 26 30.67 -8.28 -16.99
CA ASP A 26 29.58 -8.98 -16.29
C ASP A 26 28.32 -9.04 -17.17
N PRO A 27 27.94 -10.22 -17.69
CA PRO A 27 26.75 -10.42 -18.52
C PRO A 27 25.44 -9.99 -17.85
N ALA A 28 25.34 -10.04 -16.51
CA ALA A 28 24.11 -9.66 -15.81
C ALA A 28 23.94 -8.13 -15.73
N ALA A 29 25.06 -7.42 -15.52
CA ALA A 29 25.09 -5.95 -15.57
C ALA A 29 24.79 -5.45 -16.98
N GLU A 30 25.39 -6.09 -17.99
CA GLU A 30 25.20 -5.75 -19.40
C GLU A 30 23.74 -5.92 -19.85
N LEU A 31 23.08 -7.02 -19.47
CA LEU A 31 21.66 -7.23 -19.78
C LEU A 31 20.76 -6.18 -19.11
N THR A 32 21.11 -5.77 -17.90
CA THR A 32 20.39 -4.74 -17.14
C THR A 32 20.51 -3.36 -17.81
N ASP A 33 21.72 -3.02 -18.26
CA ASP A 33 21.99 -1.76 -18.94
C ASP A 33 21.36 -1.73 -20.34
N PHE A 34 21.41 -2.84 -21.07
CA PHE A 34 20.72 -3.01 -22.34
C PHE A 34 19.20 -2.84 -22.18
N SER A 35 18.59 -3.46 -21.17
CA SER A 35 17.16 -3.30 -20.88
C SER A 35 16.79 -1.84 -20.63
N ARG A 36 17.63 -1.10 -19.88
CA ARG A 36 17.38 0.31 -19.57
C ARG A 36 17.51 1.20 -20.81
N TRP A 37 18.54 0.95 -21.62
CA TRP A 37 18.75 1.64 -22.90
C TRP A 37 17.62 1.37 -23.88
N LEU A 38 17.20 0.10 -23.99
CA LEU A 38 16.12 -0.32 -24.87
C LEU A 38 14.81 0.37 -24.48
N GLN A 39 14.49 0.39 -23.17
CA GLN A 39 13.34 1.12 -22.65
C GLN A 39 13.40 2.62 -22.95
N ALA A 40 14.57 3.26 -22.88
CA ALA A 40 14.70 4.67 -23.24
C ALA A 40 14.44 4.91 -24.75
N ARG A 41 14.85 3.98 -25.62
CA ARG A 41 14.82 4.11 -27.08
C ARG A 41 13.48 3.72 -27.71
N THR A 42 12.80 2.71 -27.18
CA THR A 42 11.45 2.34 -27.63
C THR A 42 10.37 3.32 -27.14
N GLY A 43 10.77 4.34 -26.39
CA GLY A 43 9.95 4.94 -25.36
C GLY A 43 9.71 3.92 -24.26
N ALA A 44 9.80 4.31 -22.99
CA ALA A 44 9.14 3.53 -21.95
C ALA A 44 7.70 3.47 -22.44
N ALA A 45 7.22 2.28 -22.86
CA ALA A 45 5.94 2.12 -23.57
C ALA A 45 4.97 3.12 -22.96
N ALA A 46 4.64 4.17 -23.74
CA ALA A 46 4.08 5.40 -23.18
C ALA A 46 3.03 4.98 -22.18
N ALA A 47 3.24 5.31 -20.89
CA ALA A 47 2.44 4.75 -19.81
C ALA A 47 0.98 4.80 -20.27
N PRO A 48 0.26 3.66 -20.29
CA PRO A 48 -1.04 3.57 -20.95
C PRO A 48 -1.87 4.77 -20.52
N PRO A 49 -2.57 5.44 -21.46
CA PRO A 49 -3.24 6.70 -21.18
C PRO A 49 -4.02 6.56 -19.88
N ARG A 50 -3.76 7.46 -18.92
CA ARG A 50 -4.42 7.41 -17.60
C ARG A 50 -5.91 7.31 -17.86
N GLN A 51 -6.53 6.21 -17.46
CA GLN A 51 -7.98 6.08 -17.53
C GLN A 51 -8.56 7.16 -16.62
N THR A 52 -9.06 8.24 -17.22
CA THR A 52 -9.71 9.32 -16.49
C THR A 52 -11.11 8.86 -16.15
N VAL A 53 -11.35 8.55 -14.88
CA VAL A 53 -12.71 8.49 -14.37
C VAL A 53 -13.27 9.91 -14.47
N GLU A 54 -14.44 10.11 -15.08
CA GLU A 54 -15.20 11.36 -15.03
C GLU A 54 -15.61 11.64 -13.58
N ARG A 55 -14.68 12.14 -12.78
CA ARG A 55 -14.93 12.48 -11.37
C ARG A 55 -14.47 13.87 -10.98
N GLU A 56 -13.51 14.44 -11.71
CA GLU A 56 -13.09 15.84 -11.78
C GLU A 56 -11.80 15.89 -12.64
N PRO A 57 -11.50 16.98 -13.35
CA PRO A 57 -10.25 17.10 -14.09
C PRO A 57 -9.04 16.99 -13.15
N SER A 58 -7.93 16.43 -13.65
CA SER A 58 -6.67 16.34 -12.90
C SER A 58 -6.25 17.72 -12.40
N HIS A 59 -6.06 17.86 -11.09
CA HIS A 59 -5.63 19.14 -10.52
C HIS A 59 -4.21 19.47 -11.03
N PRO A 60 -3.89 20.73 -11.39
CA PRO A 60 -2.56 21.15 -11.84
C PRO A 60 -1.39 20.81 -10.91
N MET A 61 -1.68 20.38 -9.68
CA MET A 61 -0.71 20.12 -8.61
C MET A 61 -0.54 18.62 -8.33
N GLU A 62 -1.17 17.75 -9.12
CA GLU A 62 -1.04 16.30 -8.96
C GLU A 62 0.36 15.83 -9.33
N THR A 63 1.13 15.44 -8.31
CA THR A 63 2.36 14.66 -8.48
C THR A 63 2.06 13.17 -8.44
N ALA A 64 2.95 12.33 -8.99
CA ALA A 64 2.84 10.87 -8.85
C ALA A 64 2.68 10.43 -7.38
N ALA A 65 3.42 11.05 -6.46
CA ALA A 65 3.31 10.76 -5.02
C ALA A 65 1.93 11.12 -4.45
N SER A 66 1.36 12.27 -4.82
CA SER A 66 0.01 12.67 -4.38
C SER A 66 -1.08 11.75 -4.95
N VAL A 67 -0.91 11.29 -6.19
CA VAL A 67 -1.81 10.37 -6.87
C VAL A 67 -1.80 9.00 -6.16
N ILE A 68 -0.62 8.51 -5.77
CA ILE A 68 -0.50 7.29 -4.96
C ILE A 68 -1.27 7.44 -3.65
N GLY A 69 -1.03 8.51 -2.88
CA GLY A 69 -1.72 8.71 -1.59
C GLY A 69 -3.24 8.80 -1.74
N LYS A 70 -3.72 9.52 -2.78
CA LYS A 70 -5.14 9.61 -3.12
C LYS A 70 -5.74 8.24 -3.44
N PHE A 71 -5.09 7.47 -4.30
CA PHE A 71 -5.64 6.19 -4.74
C PHE A 71 -5.51 5.08 -3.70
N VAL A 72 -4.47 5.05 -2.86
CA VAL A 72 -4.42 4.16 -1.69
C VAL A 72 -5.63 4.40 -0.79
N THR A 73 -5.96 5.68 -0.53
CA THR A 73 -7.14 6.05 0.24
C THR A 73 -8.44 5.62 -0.43
N PHE A 74 -8.57 5.82 -1.75
CA PHE A 74 -9.77 5.42 -2.49
C PHE A 74 -9.93 3.90 -2.53
N MET A 75 -8.85 3.14 -2.77
CA MET A 75 -8.87 1.69 -2.78
C MET A 75 -9.30 1.12 -1.43
N TYR A 76 -8.80 1.65 -0.31
CA TYR A 76 -9.28 1.26 1.01
C TYR A 76 -10.79 1.53 1.18
N ARG A 77 -11.28 2.69 0.71
CA ARG A 77 -12.72 3.02 0.78
C ARG A 77 -13.58 2.10 -0.08
N TYR A 78 -13.13 1.69 -1.26
CA TYR A 78 -13.81 0.69 -2.09
C TYR A 78 -13.84 -0.67 -1.42
N LEU A 79 -12.68 -1.16 -0.95
CA LEU A 79 -12.57 -2.41 -0.20
C LEU A 79 -13.53 -2.44 0.99
N ARG A 80 -13.53 -1.38 1.81
CA ARG A 80 -14.44 -1.24 2.94
C ARG A 80 -15.92 -1.26 2.52
N THR A 81 -16.25 -0.69 1.37
CA THR A 81 -17.62 -0.68 0.85
C THR A 81 -18.06 -2.08 0.40
N TYR A 82 -17.23 -2.78 -0.37
CA TYR A 82 -17.54 -4.14 -0.85
C TYR A 82 -17.56 -5.15 0.30
N SER A 83 -16.65 -5.01 1.26
CA SER A 83 -16.57 -5.88 2.43
C SER A 83 -17.83 -5.83 3.28
N ARG A 84 -18.50 -4.68 3.37
CA ARG A 84 -19.79 -4.59 4.09
C ARG A 84 -20.84 -5.55 3.54
N LEU A 85 -20.86 -5.76 2.22
CA LEU A 85 -21.76 -6.72 1.60
C LEU A 85 -21.35 -8.16 1.90
N ALA A 86 -20.04 -8.45 1.87
CA ALA A 86 -19.49 -9.77 2.18
C ALA A 86 -19.67 -10.19 3.65
N LEU A 87 -19.85 -9.22 4.56
CA LEU A 87 -20.01 -9.42 5.99
C LEU A 87 -21.48 -9.37 6.46
N LEU A 88 -22.44 -9.22 5.53
CA LEU A 88 -23.86 -9.25 5.87
C LEU A 88 -24.21 -10.56 6.60
N ASN A 89 -25.04 -10.45 7.64
CA ASN A 89 -25.48 -11.56 8.50
C ASN A 89 -24.37 -12.22 9.33
N THR A 90 -23.22 -11.57 9.47
CA THR A 90 -22.13 -12.04 10.35
C THR A 90 -21.99 -11.12 11.56
N PRO A 91 -21.32 -11.56 12.64
CA PRO A 91 -21.03 -10.68 13.78
C PRO A 91 -19.92 -9.65 13.49
N LEU A 92 -19.32 -9.66 12.30
CA LEU A 92 -18.27 -8.71 11.90
C LEU A 92 -18.88 -7.44 11.33
N ILE A 93 -18.37 -6.28 11.74
CA ILE A 93 -18.94 -4.97 11.39
C ILE A 93 -18.13 -4.29 10.28
N SER A 94 -16.82 -4.57 10.19
CA SER A 94 -15.95 -3.95 9.21
C SER A 94 -14.91 -4.91 8.62
N TYR A 95 -14.30 -4.47 7.52
CA TYR A 95 -13.10 -5.12 6.96
C TYR A 95 -12.01 -5.32 8.02
N ASP A 96 -11.83 -4.35 8.91
CA ASP A 96 -10.81 -4.43 9.96
C ASP A 96 -11.12 -5.51 11.01
N ASP A 97 -12.39 -5.78 11.31
CA ASP A 97 -12.74 -6.91 12.20
C ASP A 97 -12.25 -8.23 11.61
N PHE A 98 -12.44 -8.41 10.30
CA PHE A 98 -11.93 -9.56 9.57
C PHE A 98 -10.40 -9.62 9.58
N THR A 99 -9.69 -8.50 9.32
CA THR A 99 -8.21 -8.51 9.32
C THR A 99 -7.65 -8.84 10.71
N TYR A 100 -8.31 -8.41 11.79
CA TYR A 100 -7.91 -8.77 13.15
C TYR A 100 -8.05 -10.28 13.39
N LEU A 101 -9.18 -10.89 13.01
CA LEU A 101 -9.35 -12.34 13.14
C LEU A 101 -8.35 -13.12 12.28
N ALA A 102 -8.15 -12.70 11.02
CA ALA A 102 -7.17 -13.32 10.12
C ALA A 102 -5.74 -13.20 10.66
N THR A 103 -5.38 -12.07 11.27
CA THR A 103 -4.06 -11.86 11.87
C THR A 103 -3.82 -12.82 13.04
N VAL A 104 -4.79 -12.95 13.94
CA VAL A 104 -4.69 -13.90 15.08
C VAL A 104 -4.63 -15.34 14.57
N TYR A 105 -5.44 -15.69 13.55
CA TYR A 105 -5.42 -17.02 12.96
C TYR A 105 -4.04 -17.37 12.36
N GLY A 106 -3.47 -16.49 11.54
CA GLY A 106 -2.23 -16.76 10.82
C GLY A 106 -0.95 -16.68 11.66
N ARG A 107 -0.99 -16.03 12.83
CA ARG A 107 0.19 -15.84 13.71
C ARG A 107 0.09 -16.56 15.06
N GLY A 108 -1.08 -17.09 15.39
CA GLY A 108 -1.35 -17.66 16.71
C GLY A 108 -1.60 -16.58 17.77
N PRO A 109 -1.47 -16.93 19.06
CA PRO A 109 -1.78 -16.01 20.15
C PRO A 109 -0.89 -14.76 20.15
N LEU A 110 -1.49 -13.57 20.22
CA LEU A 110 -0.79 -12.27 20.18
C LEU A 110 -1.21 -11.39 21.35
N SER A 111 -0.32 -10.56 21.89
CA SER A 111 -0.74 -9.50 22.80
C SER A 111 -1.61 -8.48 22.07
N LYS A 112 -2.40 -7.69 22.83
CA LYS A 112 -3.18 -6.58 22.25
C LYS A 112 -2.31 -5.61 21.47
N SER A 113 -1.16 -5.24 22.03
CA SER A 113 -0.26 -4.29 21.38
C SER A 113 0.26 -4.84 20.06
N GLU A 114 0.70 -6.09 20.03
CA GLU A 114 1.20 -6.73 18.80
C GLU A 114 0.11 -6.83 17.75
N LEU A 115 -1.11 -7.23 18.14
CA LEU A 115 -2.24 -7.34 17.20
C LEU A 115 -2.59 -5.98 16.59
N ILE A 116 -2.63 -4.92 17.41
CA ILE A 116 -2.88 -3.55 16.97
C ILE A 116 -1.78 -3.07 16.01
N THR A 117 -0.51 -3.22 16.39
CA THR A 117 0.63 -2.81 15.57
C THR A 117 0.66 -3.55 14.24
N ARG A 118 0.37 -4.86 14.24
CA ARG A 118 0.32 -5.67 13.01
C ARG A 118 -0.81 -5.28 12.05
N ASN A 119 -1.87 -4.67 12.56
CA ASN A 119 -2.97 -4.15 11.73
C ASN A 119 -2.81 -2.66 11.40
N ILE A 120 -1.63 -2.07 11.65
CA ILE A 120 -1.31 -0.65 11.31
C ILE A 120 -2.35 0.32 11.90
N HIS A 121 -2.82 0.04 13.12
CA HIS A 121 -3.81 0.86 13.80
C HIS A 121 -3.22 1.61 14.99
N GLU A 122 -3.68 2.85 15.19
CA GLU A 122 -3.45 3.54 16.45
C GLU A 122 -4.15 2.81 17.60
N LYS A 123 -3.55 2.89 18.80
CA LYS A 123 -4.02 2.18 19.99
C LYS A 123 -5.52 2.33 20.30
N PRO A 124 -6.14 3.53 20.21
CA PRO A 124 -7.57 3.66 20.49
C PRO A 124 -8.45 2.86 19.52
N THR A 125 -8.19 2.97 18.21
CA THR A 125 -8.95 2.27 17.17
C THR A 125 -8.81 0.77 17.32
N GLY A 126 -7.58 0.28 17.47
CA GLY A 126 -7.35 -1.16 17.61
C GLY A 126 -7.89 -1.74 18.91
N SER A 127 -7.83 -1.00 20.02
CA SER A 127 -8.43 -1.43 21.29
C SER A 127 -9.94 -1.54 21.20
N GLU A 128 -10.59 -0.62 20.50
CA GLU A 128 -12.04 -0.66 20.28
C GLU A 128 -12.45 -1.86 19.42
N ILE A 129 -11.72 -2.17 18.35
CA ILE A 129 -11.94 -3.39 17.55
C ILE A 129 -11.80 -4.64 18.41
N ILE A 130 -10.69 -4.77 19.16
CA ILE A 130 -10.45 -5.92 20.06
C ILE A 130 -11.59 -6.05 21.07
N ARG A 131 -12.03 -4.95 21.67
CA ARG A 131 -13.13 -4.94 22.64
C ARG A 131 -14.42 -5.50 22.03
N ARG A 132 -14.76 -5.11 20.79
CA ARG A 132 -15.93 -5.66 20.09
C ARG A 132 -15.78 -7.15 19.81
N LEU A 133 -14.62 -7.59 19.33
CA LEU A 133 -14.37 -9.01 19.03
C LEU A 133 -14.43 -9.89 20.29
N LEU A 134 -13.95 -9.39 21.43
CA LEU A 134 -14.09 -10.05 22.74
C LEU A 134 -15.56 -10.10 23.19
N ALA A 135 -16.29 -8.99 23.07
CA ALA A 135 -17.70 -8.93 23.42
C ALA A 135 -18.58 -9.86 22.56
N ALA A 136 -18.20 -10.04 21.29
CA ALA A 136 -18.85 -10.97 20.37
C ALA A 136 -18.42 -12.44 20.56
N GLY A 137 -17.50 -12.72 21.49
CA GLY A 137 -17.02 -14.09 21.76
C GLY A 137 -16.16 -14.68 20.64
N LEU A 138 -15.63 -13.87 19.73
CA LEU A 138 -14.84 -14.31 18.58
C LEU A 138 -13.36 -14.48 18.94
N VAL A 139 -12.89 -13.70 19.91
CA VAL A 139 -11.54 -13.77 20.47
C VAL A 139 -11.67 -14.02 21.98
N GLN A 140 -10.68 -14.68 22.56
CA GLN A 140 -10.55 -14.88 24.00
C GLN A 140 -9.19 -14.38 24.49
N GLU A 141 -9.14 -13.97 25.76
CA GLU A 141 -7.91 -13.60 26.45
C GLU A 141 -7.45 -14.72 27.38
N ALA A 142 -6.17 -15.08 27.31
CA ALA A 142 -5.51 -15.96 28.28
C ALA A 142 -4.25 -15.27 28.85
N PRO A 143 -3.86 -15.56 30.10
CA PRO A 143 -2.58 -15.11 30.64
C PRO A 143 -1.42 -15.61 29.78
N HIS A 144 -0.39 -14.80 29.58
CA HIS A 144 0.85 -15.27 28.97
C HIS A 144 1.49 -16.34 29.87
N ALA A 145 2.01 -17.41 29.28
CA ALA A 145 2.55 -18.56 30.02
C ALA A 145 3.69 -18.16 30.99
N THR A 146 4.51 -17.19 30.58
CA THR A 146 5.68 -16.72 31.34
C THR A 146 5.50 -15.35 32.00
N ASP A 147 4.54 -14.54 31.56
CA ASP A 147 4.29 -13.20 32.11
C ASP A 147 2.79 -13.00 32.38
N ARG A 148 2.34 -13.31 33.60
CA ARG A 148 0.92 -13.18 33.98
C ARG A 148 0.40 -11.75 33.93
N ARG A 149 1.26 -10.72 33.80
CA ARG A 149 0.85 -9.32 33.59
C ARG A 149 0.46 -9.06 32.14
N SER A 150 0.94 -9.89 31.21
CA SER A 150 0.61 -9.84 29.80
C SER A 150 -0.50 -10.83 29.47
N LYS A 151 -1.44 -10.43 28.62
CA LYS A 151 -2.52 -11.28 28.11
C LYS A 151 -2.36 -11.49 26.61
N LEU A 152 -2.59 -12.73 26.19
CA LEU A 152 -2.60 -13.13 24.79
C LEU A 152 -4.03 -13.32 24.32
N LEU A 153 -4.28 -12.86 23.09
CA LEU A 153 -5.51 -13.02 22.36
C LEU A 153 -5.40 -14.23 21.43
N SER A 154 -6.37 -15.13 21.48
CA SER A 154 -6.53 -16.23 20.52
C SER A 154 -7.96 -16.29 20.00
N LEU A 155 -8.16 -16.90 18.83
CA LEU A 155 -9.52 -17.14 18.33
C LEU A 155 -10.24 -18.17 19.21
N THR A 156 -11.52 -17.95 19.47
CA THR A 156 -12.40 -19.00 20.00
C THR A 156 -12.80 -19.95 18.86
N ALA A 157 -13.42 -21.08 19.19
CA ALA A 157 -14.01 -21.97 18.19
C ALA A 157 -15.08 -21.25 17.34
N GLN A 158 -15.84 -20.33 17.94
CA GLN A 158 -16.79 -19.48 17.22
C GLN A 158 -16.08 -18.50 16.28
N GLY A 159 -15.03 -17.83 16.75
CA GLY A 159 -14.24 -16.91 15.94
C GLY A 159 -13.61 -17.57 14.73
N GLN A 160 -13.09 -18.79 14.89
CA GLN A 160 -12.59 -19.58 13.76
C GLN A 160 -13.70 -19.88 12.75
N ARG A 161 -14.87 -20.37 13.21
CA ARG A 161 -16.00 -20.65 12.31
C ARG A 161 -16.42 -19.41 11.51
N VAL A 162 -16.60 -18.27 12.18
CA VAL A 162 -16.96 -17.01 11.52
C VAL A 162 -15.90 -16.58 10.51
N LEU A 163 -14.61 -16.68 10.86
CA LEU A 163 -13.52 -16.35 9.94
C LEU A 163 -13.58 -17.20 8.67
N PHE A 164 -13.79 -18.51 8.79
CA PHE A 164 -13.88 -19.41 7.64
C PHE A 164 -15.16 -19.20 6.82
N GLU A 165 -16.29 -18.88 7.47
CA GLU A 165 -17.55 -18.55 6.80
C GLU A 165 -17.40 -17.36 5.85
N VAL A 166 -16.70 -16.31 6.29
CA VAL A 166 -16.49 -15.10 5.47
C VAL A 166 -15.26 -15.16 4.57
N PHE A 167 -14.41 -16.18 4.70
CA PHE A 167 -13.13 -16.22 3.98
C PHE A 167 -13.32 -16.21 2.46
N ALA A 168 -14.29 -16.99 1.97
CA ALA A 168 -14.60 -17.08 0.55
C ALA A 168 -15.14 -15.76 0.00
N SER A 169 -16.06 -15.10 0.71
CA SER A 169 -16.62 -13.81 0.29
C SER A 169 -15.56 -12.69 0.34
N MET A 170 -14.68 -12.69 1.34
CA MET A 170 -13.58 -11.73 1.42
C MET A 170 -12.52 -11.96 0.34
N SER A 171 -12.31 -13.21 -0.09
CA SER A 171 -11.47 -13.53 -1.25
C SER A 171 -12.07 -12.99 -2.55
N GLN A 172 -13.39 -13.05 -2.70
CA GLN A 172 -14.08 -12.40 -3.82
C GLN A 172 -13.94 -10.87 -3.76
N VAL A 173 -14.02 -10.27 -2.57
CA VAL A 173 -13.77 -8.83 -2.39
C VAL A 173 -12.36 -8.44 -2.82
N ALA A 174 -11.34 -9.24 -2.46
CA ALA A 174 -9.97 -9.02 -2.90
C ALA A 174 -9.84 -9.11 -4.43
N ALA A 175 -10.46 -10.11 -5.06
CA ALA A 175 -10.49 -10.24 -6.52
C ALA A 175 -11.21 -9.06 -7.21
N MET A 176 -12.35 -8.62 -6.68
CA MET A 176 -13.06 -7.44 -7.18
C MET A 176 -12.24 -6.15 -7.07
N ALA A 177 -11.45 -6.02 -6.00
CA ALA A 177 -10.57 -4.87 -5.81
C ALA A 177 -9.37 -4.85 -6.78
N ALA A 178 -8.87 -6.03 -7.18
CA ALA A 178 -7.88 -6.15 -8.26
C ALA A 178 -8.46 -5.77 -9.63
N GLY A 179 -9.78 -5.93 -9.81
CA GLY A 179 -10.51 -5.38 -10.94
C GLY A 179 -10.00 -5.92 -12.29
N ASN A 180 -9.56 -5.01 -13.16
CA ASN A 180 -9.11 -5.30 -14.51
C ASN A 180 -7.59 -5.47 -14.66
N LEU A 181 -6.84 -5.54 -13.56
CA LEU A 181 -5.39 -5.80 -13.61
C LEU A 181 -5.12 -7.22 -14.10
N SER A 182 -4.25 -7.35 -15.10
CA SER A 182 -3.67 -8.65 -15.51
C SER A 182 -2.87 -9.29 -14.36
N PRO A 183 -2.62 -10.61 -14.40
CA PRO A 183 -1.81 -11.28 -13.36
C PRO A 183 -0.44 -10.62 -13.14
N ALA A 184 0.25 -10.22 -14.22
CA ALA A 184 1.54 -9.53 -14.13
C ALA A 184 1.43 -8.14 -13.47
N GLU A 185 0.37 -7.38 -13.76
CA GLU A 185 0.13 -6.08 -13.11
C GLU A 185 -0.24 -6.24 -11.63
N GLN A 186 -0.98 -7.29 -11.27
CA GLN A 186 -1.28 -7.62 -9.87
C GLN A 186 0.00 -7.94 -9.10
N GLU A 187 0.88 -8.77 -9.66
CA GLU A 187 2.19 -9.08 -9.06
C GLU A 187 3.05 -7.83 -8.92
N GLN A 188 3.10 -6.99 -9.95
CA GLN A 188 3.86 -5.73 -9.94
C GLN A 188 3.32 -4.75 -8.88
N LEU A 189 2.01 -4.60 -8.76
CA LEU A 189 1.39 -3.74 -7.75
C LEU A 189 1.62 -4.30 -6.34
N ALA A 190 1.47 -5.61 -6.15
CA ALA A 190 1.75 -6.27 -4.88
C ALA A 190 3.21 -6.04 -4.45
N TYR A 191 4.17 -6.21 -5.36
CA TYR A 191 5.58 -5.89 -5.11
C TYR A 191 5.79 -4.45 -4.65
N LEU A 192 5.17 -3.48 -5.35
CA LEU A 192 5.31 -2.05 -5.00
C LEU A 192 4.68 -1.73 -3.64
N LEU A 193 3.51 -2.28 -3.34
CA LEU A 193 2.85 -2.11 -2.05
C LEU A 193 3.64 -2.76 -0.91
N THR A 194 4.20 -3.96 -1.12
CA THR A 194 5.08 -4.60 -0.14
C THR A 194 6.36 -3.80 0.09
N LYS A 195 6.94 -3.21 -0.97
CA LYS A 195 8.10 -2.33 -0.83
C LYS A 195 7.79 -1.09 0.00
N LEU A 196 6.61 -0.49 -0.19
CA LEU A 196 6.14 0.64 0.63
C LEU A 196 5.86 0.22 2.08
N ASP A 197 5.20 -0.92 2.29
CA ASP A 197 4.93 -1.45 3.63
C ASP A 197 6.23 -1.73 4.40
N ALA A 198 7.21 -2.40 3.77
CA ALA A 198 8.51 -2.66 4.37
C ALA A 198 9.27 -1.38 4.78
N PHE A 199 9.09 -0.30 4.02
CA PHE A 199 9.65 1.01 4.35
C PHE A 199 8.90 1.70 5.50
N HIS A 200 7.56 1.68 5.49
CA HIS A 200 6.73 2.42 6.44
C HIS A 200 6.49 1.69 7.77
N PHE A 201 6.50 0.36 7.79
CA PHE A 201 6.20 -0.42 9.00
C PHE A 201 7.17 -0.13 10.15
N PRO A 202 8.51 -0.08 9.96
CA PRO A 202 9.43 0.30 11.03
C PRO A 202 9.22 1.74 11.53
N VAL A 203 8.82 2.66 10.65
CA VAL A 203 8.49 4.05 11.00
C VAL A 203 7.26 4.10 11.89
N PHE A 204 6.23 3.33 11.54
CA PHE A 204 4.98 3.23 12.32
C PHE A 204 5.20 2.53 13.67
N ALA A 205 5.99 1.46 13.70
CA ALA A 205 6.26 0.69 14.91
C ALA A 205 7.20 1.40 15.91
N ALA A 206 7.92 2.44 15.46
CA ALA A 206 8.78 3.25 16.30
C ALA A 206 8.00 4.16 17.25
N ALA A 207 8.71 4.75 18.22
CA ALA A 207 8.12 5.78 19.07
C ALA A 207 7.61 6.97 18.24
N ARG A 208 6.35 7.35 18.48
CA ARG A 208 5.66 8.41 17.74
C ARG A 208 6.41 9.75 17.90
N PRO A 209 6.81 10.40 16.79
CA PRO A 209 7.42 11.73 16.83
C PRO A 209 6.46 12.79 17.41
N ALA A 210 7.00 13.82 18.06
CA ALA A 210 6.23 14.91 18.65
C ALA A 210 5.72 15.92 17.60
N SER A 211 6.31 15.95 16.41
CA SER A 211 5.93 16.87 15.32
C SER A 211 6.16 16.27 13.94
N LEU A 212 5.52 16.86 12.92
CA LEU A 212 5.77 16.53 11.52
C LEU A 212 7.23 16.78 11.13
N GLU A 213 7.84 17.85 11.67
CA GLU A 213 9.23 18.17 11.38
C GLU A 213 10.18 17.11 11.95
N GLU A 214 9.95 16.67 13.20
CA GLU A 214 10.72 15.57 13.79
C GLU A 214 10.52 14.28 12.99
N MET A 215 9.29 13.96 12.57
CA MET A 215 8.99 12.80 11.73
C MET A 215 9.78 12.85 10.42
N ARG A 216 9.80 14.01 9.75
CA ARG A 216 10.52 14.24 8.50
C ARG A 216 12.03 14.09 8.70
N GLN A 217 12.62 14.77 9.68
CA GLN A 217 14.05 14.70 9.94
C GLN A 217 14.52 13.28 10.26
N LYS A 218 13.74 12.56 11.07
CA LYS A 218 14.11 11.24 11.58
C LYS A 218 13.90 10.11 10.57
N HIS A 219 12.80 10.15 9.81
CA HIS A 219 12.36 9.03 8.97
C HIS A 219 12.31 9.35 7.47
N PHE A 220 12.32 10.63 7.08
CA PHE A 220 12.21 11.08 5.70
C PHE A 220 13.21 12.21 5.36
N PRO A 221 14.52 12.05 5.65
CA PRO A 221 15.49 13.13 5.48
C PRO A 221 15.64 13.60 4.01
N HIS A 222 15.22 12.77 3.05
CA HIS A 222 15.20 13.07 1.61
C HIS A 222 14.05 14.01 1.21
N VAL A 223 13.05 14.22 2.07
CA VAL A 223 11.96 15.17 1.82
C VAL A 223 12.37 16.53 2.37
N SER A 224 12.62 17.49 1.47
CA SER A 224 12.93 18.87 1.85
C SER A 224 11.77 19.51 2.63
N PRO A 225 12.03 20.30 3.70
CA PRO A 225 10.96 21.06 4.36
C PRO A 225 10.34 22.13 3.44
N GLU A 226 11.08 22.57 2.43
CA GLU A 226 10.62 23.48 1.37
C GLU A 226 10.00 22.75 0.18
N TRP A 227 9.87 21.41 0.23
CA TRP A 227 9.28 20.66 -0.87
C TRP A 227 7.86 21.16 -1.17
N ARG A 228 7.62 21.48 -2.44
CA ARG A 228 6.32 21.89 -2.99
C ARG A 228 6.09 21.16 -4.31
N PRO A 229 4.84 20.76 -4.63
CA PRO A 229 4.49 20.37 -5.99
C PRO A 229 4.84 21.48 -6.98
N ALA A 230 5.33 21.11 -8.17
CA ALA A 230 5.48 22.07 -9.27
C ALA A 230 4.13 22.74 -9.55
N GLY A 231 4.09 24.08 -9.59
CA GLY A 231 2.86 24.86 -9.76
C GLY A 231 2.14 25.26 -8.46
N PHE A 232 2.69 24.97 -7.28
CA PHE A 232 2.24 25.57 -6.02
C PHE A 232 2.63 27.06 -5.99
N GLY A 233 1.84 27.91 -6.64
CA GLY A 233 1.70 29.30 -6.20
C GLY A 233 1.01 29.25 -4.83
N GLY A 234 1.50 29.99 -3.84
CA GLY A 234 0.87 30.02 -2.52
C GLY A 234 -0.62 30.37 -2.57
N PRO A 235 -1.33 30.43 -1.42
CA PRO A 235 -2.68 30.97 -1.41
C PRO A 235 -2.70 32.30 -2.19
N PRO A 236 -3.73 32.56 -3.02
CA PRO A 236 -3.84 33.83 -3.73
C PRO A 236 -3.65 34.95 -2.72
N ALA A 237 -2.86 35.97 -3.08
CA ALA A 237 -2.65 37.13 -2.23
C ALA A 237 -4.02 37.61 -1.73
N ALA A 238 -4.15 37.85 -0.42
CA ALA A 238 -5.37 38.42 0.12
C ALA A 238 -5.71 39.66 -0.72
N PRO A 239 -6.97 39.83 -1.17
CA PRO A 239 -7.32 41.01 -1.95
C PRO A 239 -6.89 42.22 -1.13
N ASP A 240 -6.08 43.09 -1.76
CA ASP A 240 -5.68 44.34 -1.16
C ASP A 240 -6.94 44.98 -0.61
N SER A 241 -6.97 45.19 0.71
CA SER A 241 -7.99 45.98 1.35
C SER A 241 -7.84 47.40 0.81
N GLU A 242 -8.48 47.67 -0.33
CA GLU A 242 -8.57 49.01 -0.90
C GLU A 242 -9.16 49.92 0.18
N ALA A 243 -8.30 50.81 0.65
CA ALA A 243 -8.57 52.18 1.05
C ALA A 243 -10.00 52.43 1.56
N GLY A 244 -10.19 52.12 2.85
CA GLY A 244 -11.18 52.84 3.63
C GLY A 244 -10.74 54.30 3.81
N ARG A 245 -11.47 55.18 3.12
CA ARG A 245 -11.64 56.64 3.36
C ARG A 245 -10.60 57.60 2.80
#